data_AF-A0A7S2I478-F1
#
_entry.id   AF-A0A7S2I478-F1
#
_cell.length_a   1.000
_cell.length_b   1.000
_cell.length_c   1.000
_cell.angle_alpha   90.00
_cell.angle_beta   90.00
_cell.angle_gamma   90.00
#
_symmetry.space_group_name_H-M   'P 1'
#
loop_
_entity.id
_entity.type
_entity.pdbx_description
1 polymer ?
#
loop_
_entity_poly.entity_id
_entity_poly.type
_entity_poly.pdbx_seq_one_letter_code
_entity_poly.pdbx_strand_id
1 'polypeptide(L)'
;DQSGPSVAGVGEGGSPDLMASAAPAAIWRRLAGLSGASSVGMAAYGAHGIKYDDPQFKVTFENGVRLHMVHSAMLALCPLLPRPALSGALFLGGISIFSGSCYAAALTKDRANGRFAPVGGTLLMLGWASLML
;
A
#
# COMPACT_ATOMS: atom_id res chain seq x y z
N ASP A 1 -65.70 11.43 26.97
CA ASP A 1 -64.88 10.21 27.02
C ASP A 1 -63.65 10.44 26.17
N GLN A 2 -62.52 10.69 26.81
CA GLN A 2 -61.23 10.92 26.16
C GLN A 2 -60.53 9.57 26.04
N SER A 3 -60.37 9.07 24.81
CA SER A 3 -59.56 7.88 24.55
C SER A 3 -58.94 7.95 23.15
N GLY A 4 -57.89 8.76 23.02
CA GLY A 4 -56.87 8.54 22.01
C GLY A 4 -55.82 7.55 22.55
N PRO A 5 -55.32 6.64 21.70
CA PRO A 5 -53.87 6.51 21.50
C PRO A 5 -53.57 6.11 20.04
N SER A 6 -52.36 6.10 19.49
CA SER A 6 -51.02 6.54 19.85
C SER A 6 -50.25 6.40 18.54
N VAL A 7 -49.48 7.42 18.17
CA VAL A 7 -48.63 7.43 16.97
C VAL A 7 -47.64 6.27 17.07
N ALA A 8 -47.78 5.26 16.21
CA ALA A 8 -46.81 4.19 16.08
C ALA A 8 -45.50 4.80 15.54
N GLY A 9 -44.47 4.73 16.38
CA GLY A 9 -43.14 5.25 16.11
C GLY A 9 -42.54 4.67 14.84
N VAL A 10 -42.13 5.57 13.94
CA VAL A 10 -41.15 5.27 12.91
C VAL A 10 -39.84 4.94 13.64
N GLY A 11 -39.49 3.66 13.66
CA GLY A 11 -38.21 3.21 14.17
C GLY A 11 -37.07 3.73 13.28
N GLU A 12 -36.46 4.85 13.68
CA GLU A 12 -35.11 5.21 13.26
C GLU A 12 -34.11 4.23 13.88
N GLY A 13 -34.04 3.03 13.29
CA GLY A 13 -33.05 2.01 13.59
C GLY A 13 -31.88 2.06 12.60
N GLY A 14 -31.24 3.23 12.46
CA GLY A 14 -29.94 3.32 11.80
C GLY A 14 -28.89 2.67 12.70
N SER A 15 -28.71 1.35 12.57
CA SER A 15 -27.82 0.57 13.43
C SER A 15 -26.39 1.16 13.47
N PRO A 16 -25.88 1.56 14.64
CA PRO A 16 -24.50 2.03 14.81
C PRO A 16 -23.45 0.92 14.54
N ASP A 17 -23.91 -0.33 14.40
CA ASP A 17 -23.08 -1.51 14.15
C ASP A 17 -22.41 -1.50 12.77
N LEU A 18 -22.94 -0.76 11.78
CA LEU A 18 -22.30 -0.65 10.47
C LEU A 18 -20.99 0.16 10.53
N MET A 19 -20.83 1.02 11.54
CA MET A 19 -19.63 1.85 11.72
C MET A 19 -18.57 1.20 12.61
N ALA A 20 -18.91 0.13 13.34
CA ALA A 20 -18.06 -0.47 14.36
C ALA A 20 -16.96 -1.43 13.82
N SER A 21 -17.01 -1.85 12.56
CA SER A 21 -16.00 -2.74 11.94
C SER A 21 -15.08 -2.04 10.93
N ALA A 22 -14.63 -0.82 11.23
CA ALA A 22 -13.87 0.02 10.28
C ALA A 22 -12.38 0.21 10.61
N ALA A 23 -11.95 -0.13 11.84
CA ALA A 23 -10.60 0.21 12.32
C ALA A 23 -9.45 -0.53 11.59
N PRO A 24 -9.53 -1.87 11.33
CA PRO A 24 -8.50 -2.58 10.55
C PRO A 24 -8.44 -2.12 9.10
N ALA A 25 -9.53 -1.63 8.53
CA ALA A 25 -9.58 -1.12 7.17
C ALA A 25 -8.94 0.28 7.04
N ALA A 26 -9.04 1.10 8.09
CA ALA A 26 -8.51 2.46 8.08
C ALA A 26 -6.98 2.51 8.08
N ILE A 27 -6.31 1.60 8.81
CA ILE A 27 -4.84 1.57 8.86
C ILE A 27 -4.23 1.27 7.49
N TRP A 28 -4.79 0.30 6.75
CA TRP A 28 -4.29 -0.06 5.41
C TRP A 28 -4.48 1.08 4.40
N ARG A 29 -5.61 1.79 4.44
CA ARG A 29 -5.81 2.99 3.60
C ARG A 29 -4.80 4.09 3.90
N ARG A 30 -4.48 4.33 5.17
CA ARG A 30 -3.47 5.33 5.58
C ARG A 30 -2.07 4.92 5.10
N LEU A 31 -1.70 3.66 5.29
CA LEU A 31 -0.41 3.12 4.84
C LEU A 31 -0.29 3.15 3.31
N ALA A 32 -1.36 2.82 2.59
CA ALA A 32 -1.42 2.92 1.15
C ALA A 32 -1.28 4.36 0.65
N GLY A 33 -1.97 5.31 1.30
CA GLY A 33 -1.83 6.73 1.00
C GLY A 33 -0.40 7.24 1.20
N LEU A 34 0.23 6.89 2.32
CA LEU A 34 1.62 7.25 2.62
C LEU A 34 2.60 6.63 1.61
N SER A 35 2.43 5.34 1.32
CA SER A 35 3.27 4.62 0.36
C SER A 35 3.10 5.17 -1.06
N GLY A 36 1.87 5.40 -1.52
CA GLY A 36 1.59 5.99 -2.82
C GLY A 36 2.18 7.40 -2.96
N ALA A 37 1.98 8.27 -1.95
CA ALA A 37 2.58 9.60 -1.93
C ALA A 37 4.12 9.54 -1.98
N SER A 38 4.73 8.61 -1.23
CA SER A 38 6.18 8.38 -1.25
C SER A 38 6.65 7.92 -2.63
N SER A 39 5.91 7.03 -3.29
CA SER A 39 6.21 6.57 -4.65
C SER A 39 6.17 7.72 -5.67
N VAL A 40 5.16 8.59 -5.61
CA VAL A 40 5.09 9.80 -6.46
C VAL A 40 6.27 10.73 -6.20
N GLY A 41 6.59 10.98 -4.92
CA GLY A 41 7.74 11.82 -4.54
C GLY A 41 9.06 11.27 -5.10
N MET A 42 9.27 9.95 -4.99
CA MET A 42 10.44 9.30 -5.55
C MET A 42 10.44 9.35 -7.08
N ALA A 43 9.30 9.19 -7.75
CA ALA A 43 9.19 9.33 -9.21
C ALA A 43 9.63 10.72 -9.67
N ALA A 44 9.12 11.77 -9.03
CA ALA A 44 9.47 13.16 -9.33
C ALA A 44 10.97 13.43 -9.05
N TYR A 45 11.48 12.92 -7.93
CA TYR A 45 12.89 13.06 -7.58
C TYR A 45 13.81 12.32 -8.56
N GLY A 46 13.44 11.12 -9.02
CA GLY A 46 14.21 10.40 -10.04
C GLY A 46 14.23 11.11 -11.38
N ALA A 47 13.11 11.71 -11.79
CA ALA A 47 13.01 12.40 -13.08
C ALA A 47 13.79 13.73 -13.13
N HIS A 48 13.85 14.45 -12.01
CA HIS A 48 14.37 15.83 -11.99
C HIS A 48 15.55 16.06 -11.04
N GLY A 49 15.64 15.30 -9.94
CA GLY A 49 16.60 15.50 -8.86
C GLY A 49 17.87 14.66 -8.95
N ILE A 50 17.89 13.61 -9.77
CA ILE A 50 19.04 12.71 -9.91
C ILE A 50 19.68 12.87 -11.29
N LYS A 51 21.01 13.06 -11.30
CA LYS A 51 21.83 12.87 -12.50
C LYS A 51 22.41 11.47 -12.47
N TYR A 52 22.01 10.66 -13.43
CA TYR A 52 22.47 9.28 -13.54
C TYR A 52 23.71 9.23 -14.43
N ASP A 53 24.85 8.87 -13.84
CA ASP A 53 26.10 8.68 -14.59
C ASP A 53 26.13 7.32 -15.30
N ASP A 54 25.48 6.30 -14.70
CA ASP A 54 25.28 4.97 -15.28
C ASP A 54 23.77 4.77 -15.57
N PRO A 55 23.38 4.49 -16.82
CA PRO A 55 22.01 4.18 -17.19
C PRO A 55 21.39 3.03 -16.38
N GLN A 56 22.18 2.08 -15.88
CA GLN A 56 21.69 0.97 -15.05
C GLN A 56 21.08 1.46 -13.73
N PHE A 57 21.62 2.52 -13.11
CA PHE A 57 21.04 3.09 -11.91
C PHE A 57 19.71 3.77 -12.19
N LYS A 58 19.57 4.41 -13.36
CA LYS A 58 18.29 4.96 -13.81
C LYS A 58 17.24 3.87 -13.94
N VAL A 59 17.55 2.80 -14.67
CA VAL A 59 16.64 1.65 -14.84
C VAL A 59 16.28 1.02 -13.50
N THR A 60 17.26 0.85 -12.61
CA THR A 60 17.02 0.30 -11.26
C THR A 60 16.08 1.18 -10.46
N PHE A 61 16.29 2.50 -10.47
CA PHE A 61 15.45 3.45 -9.76
C PHE A 61 14.02 3.47 -10.32
N GLU A 62 13.86 3.54 -11.64
CA GLU A 62 12.55 3.54 -12.31
C GLU A 62 11.77 2.24 -12.07
N ASN A 63 12.46 1.10 -12.05
CA ASN A 63 11.85 -0.19 -11.68
C ASN A 63 11.38 -0.19 -10.22
N GLY A 64 12.19 0.36 -9.31
CA GLY A 64 11.81 0.56 -7.91
C GLY A 64 10.55 1.41 -7.78
N VAL A 65 10.47 2.54 -8.48
CA VAL A 65 9.30 3.43 -8.48
C VAL A 65 8.07 2.72 -9.03
N ARG A 66 8.20 2.02 -10.17
CA ARG A 66 7.11 1.29 -10.81
C ARG A 66 6.52 0.25 -9.87
N LEU A 67 7.36 -0.60 -9.27
CA LEU A 67 6.86 -1.63 -8.35
C LEU A 67 6.35 -1.03 -7.05
N HIS A 68 6.94 0.05 -6.54
CA HIS A 68 6.40 0.76 -5.39
C HIS A 68 4.94 1.19 -5.66
N MET A 69 4.68 1.90 -6.76
CA MET A 69 3.34 2.42 -7.07
C MET A 69 2.31 1.30 -7.28
N VAL A 70 2.65 0.28 -8.06
CA VAL A 70 1.74 -0.85 -8.35
C VAL A 70 1.29 -1.53 -7.06
N HIS A 71 2.22 -1.77 -6.14
CA HIS A 71 1.89 -2.46 -4.90
C HIS A 71 1.29 -1.52 -3.85
N SER A 72 1.56 -0.21 -3.88
CA SER A 72 0.80 0.78 -3.09
C SER A 72 -0.68 0.80 -3.48
N ALA A 73 -0.99 0.67 -4.77
CA ALA A 73 -2.37 0.56 -5.24
C ALA A 73 -3.03 -0.72 -4.71
N MET A 74 -2.31 -1.86 -4.72
CA MET A 74 -2.81 -3.09 -4.08
C MET A 74 -3.00 -2.94 -2.58
N LEU A 75 -2.10 -2.22 -1.89
CA LEU A 75 -2.23 -1.91 -0.47
C LEU A 75 -3.48 -1.07 -0.18
N ALA A 76 -3.90 -0.20 -1.11
CA ALA A 76 -5.15 0.57 -0.98
C ALA A 76 -6.39 -0.31 -1.10
N LEU A 77 -6.33 -1.35 -1.94
CA LEU A 77 -7.38 -2.36 -2.09
C LEU A 77 -7.39 -3.39 -0.95
N CYS A 78 -6.35 -3.40 -0.12
CA CYS A 78 -6.16 -4.38 0.94
C CYS A 78 -7.38 -4.62 1.85
N PRO A 79 -8.14 -3.59 2.28
CA PRO A 79 -9.35 -3.79 3.08
C PRO A 79 -10.44 -4.65 2.44
N LEU A 80 -10.40 -4.84 1.13
CA LEU A 80 -11.37 -5.64 0.37
C LEU A 80 -10.92 -7.11 0.20
N LEU A 81 -9.71 -7.45 0.66
CA LEU A 81 -9.12 -8.77 0.46
C LEU A 81 -9.56 -9.78 1.53
N PRO A 82 -9.52 -11.09 1.23
CA PRO A 82 -9.88 -12.15 2.21
C PRO A 82 -9.03 -12.13 3.48
N ARG A 83 -7.73 -11.81 3.36
CA ARG A 83 -6.78 -11.74 4.49
C ARG A 83 -6.00 -10.41 4.47
N PRO A 84 -6.64 -9.29 4.84
CA PRO A 84 -6.06 -7.95 4.69
C PRO A 84 -4.77 -7.79 5.50
N ALA A 85 -4.69 -8.37 6.70
CA ALA A 85 -3.48 -8.27 7.51
C ALA A 85 -2.27 -8.96 6.87
N LEU A 86 -2.47 -10.15 6.30
CA LEU A 86 -1.41 -10.92 5.65
C LEU A 86 -0.97 -10.26 4.35
N SER A 87 -1.91 -9.99 3.44
CA SER A 87 -1.62 -9.37 2.14
C SER A 87 -1.02 -7.98 2.33
N GLY A 88 -1.55 -7.19 3.26
CA GLY A 88 -1.04 -5.86 3.59
C GLY A 88 0.39 -5.88 4.13
N ALA A 89 0.70 -6.80 5.04
CA ALA A 89 2.06 -6.96 5.58
C ALA A 89 3.06 -7.41 4.50
N LEU A 90 2.67 -8.36 3.64
CA LEU A 90 3.50 -8.84 2.53
C LEU A 90 3.79 -7.74 1.50
N PHE A 91 2.77 -6.99 1.08
CA PHE A 91 2.97 -5.87 0.16
C PHE A 91 3.78 -4.74 0.79
N LEU A 92 3.48 -4.32 2.02
CA LEU A 92 4.21 -3.24 2.68
C LEU A 92 5.68 -3.60 2.92
N GLY A 93 5.94 -4.82 3.41
CA GLY A 93 7.30 -5.34 3.62
C GLY A 93 8.05 -5.49 2.30
N GLY A 94 7.39 -6.05 1.29
CA GLY A 94 7.96 -6.20 -0.06
C GLY A 94 8.30 -4.87 -0.71
N ILE A 95 7.41 -3.87 -0.65
CA ILE A 95 7.66 -2.51 -1.15
C ILE A 95 8.88 -1.90 -0.47
N SER A 96 8.93 -1.97 0.86
CA SER A 96 9.99 -1.34 1.67
C SER A 96 11.36 -1.92 1.33
N ILE A 97 11.46 -3.25 1.26
CA ILE A 97 12.73 -3.93 0.97
C ILE A 97 13.09 -3.81 -0.51
N PHE A 98 12.19 -4.14 -1.43
CA PHE A 98 12.46 -4.11 -2.87
C PHE A 98 12.75 -2.68 -3.34
N SER A 99 11.77 -1.79 -3.21
CA SER A 99 11.86 -0.43 -3.75
C SER A 99 12.90 0.38 -2.98
N GLY A 100 12.96 0.23 -1.65
CA GLY A 100 13.99 0.87 -0.83
C GLY A 100 15.41 0.47 -1.24
N SER A 101 15.65 -0.81 -1.54
CA SER A 101 16.96 -1.27 -2.02
C SER A 101 17.33 -0.72 -3.39
N CYS A 102 16.36 -0.62 -4.32
CA CYS A 102 16.55 -0.01 -5.63
C CYS A 102 16.88 1.49 -5.53
N TYR A 103 16.16 2.21 -4.66
CA TYR A 103 16.43 3.62 -4.40
C TYR A 103 17.80 3.82 -3.78
N ALA A 104 18.15 3.04 -2.76
CA ALA A 104 19.46 3.09 -2.13
C ALA A 104 20.57 2.84 -3.15
N ALA A 105 20.45 1.79 -3.98
CA ALA A 105 21.45 1.46 -4.99
C ALA A 105 21.70 2.60 -5.99
N ALA A 106 20.62 3.24 -6.46
CA ALA A 106 20.72 4.32 -7.43
C ALA A 106 21.20 5.65 -6.81
N LEU A 107 20.82 5.96 -5.57
CA LEU A 107 21.21 7.19 -4.87
C LEU A 107 22.67 7.15 -4.40
N THR A 108 23.11 6.01 -3.85
CA THR A 108 24.50 5.84 -3.39
C THR A 108 25.44 5.43 -4.53
N LYS A 109 24.89 5.12 -5.71
CA LYS A 109 25.63 4.56 -6.87
C LYS A 109 26.37 3.27 -6.51
N ASP A 110 25.80 2.47 -5.62
CA ASP A 110 26.36 1.21 -5.15
C ASP A 110 25.41 0.04 -5.45
N ARG A 111 25.86 -0.88 -6.29
CA ARG A 111 25.07 -2.06 -6.67
C ARG A 111 24.88 -3.05 -5.53
N ALA A 112 25.73 -3.03 -4.50
CA ALA A 112 25.61 -3.92 -3.34
C ALA A 112 24.28 -3.73 -2.59
N ASN A 113 23.73 -2.52 -2.60
CA ASN A 113 22.43 -2.22 -2.01
C ASN A 113 21.29 -3.00 -2.69
N GLY A 114 21.43 -3.33 -3.98
CA GLY A 114 20.44 -4.12 -4.73
C GLY A 114 20.32 -5.58 -4.30
N ARG A 115 21.23 -6.11 -3.47
CA ARG A 115 21.19 -7.51 -3.01
C ARG A 115 19.93 -7.90 -2.23
N PHE A 116 19.21 -6.91 -1.70
CA PHE A 116 17.99 -7.11 -0.95
C PHE A 116 16.75 -7.16 -1.84
N ALA A 117 16.84 -6.73 -3.10
CA ALA A 117 15.73 -6.73 -4.04
C ALA A 117 15.10 -8.13 -4.22
N PRO A 118 15.85 -9.25 -4.34
CA PRO A 118 15.24 -10.57 -4.46
C PRO A 118 14.34 -10.93 -3.27
N VAL A 119 14.75 -10.59 -2.04
CA VAL A 119 13.96 -10.85 -0.82
C VAL A 119 12.67 -10.05 -0.84
N GLY A 120 12.75 -8.75 -1.19
CA GLY A 120 11.57 -7.91 -1.34
C GLY A 120 10.65 -8.39 -2.45
N GLY A 121 11.21 -8.81 -3.59
CA GLY A 121 10.46 -9.38 -4.71
C GLY A 121 9.69 -10.64 -4.33
N THR A 122 10.31 -11.55 -3.56
CA THR A 122 9.62 -12.74 -3.04
C THR A 122 8.44 -12.37 -2.14
N LEU A 123 8.58 -11.37 -1.26
CA LEU A 123 7.46 -10.89 -0.44
C LEU A 123 6.33 -10.32 -1.30
N LEU A 124 6.64 -9.57 -2.36
CA LEU A 124 5.64 -9.07 -3.29
C LEU A 124 4.91 -10.21 -4.02
N MET A 125 5.65 -11.22 -4.50
CA MET A 125 5.07 -12.43 -5.11
C MET A 125 4.14 -13.17 -4.14
N LEU A 126 4.57 -13.36 -2.89
CA LEU A 126 3.74 -13.95 -1.84
C LEU A 126 2.51 -13.09 -1.51
N GLY A 127 2.64 -11.76 -1.57
CA GLY A 127 1.52 -10.83 -1.42
C GLY A 127 0.44 -11.10 -2.47
N TRP A 128 0.82 -11.24 -3.73
CA TRP A 128 -0.09 -11.63 -4.81
C TRP A 128 -0.64 -13.05 -4.64
N ALA A 129 0.20 -14.02 -4.26
CA ALA A 129 -0.25 -15.38 -4.01
C ALA A 129 -1.25 -15.48 -2.85
N SER A 130 -1.11 -14.62 -1.83
CA SER A 130 -2.02 -14.59 -0.69
C SER A 130 -3.46 -14.22 -1.05
N LEU A 131 -3.66 -13.60 -2.23
CA LEU A 131 -4.98 -13.26 -2.75
C LEU A 131 -5.78 -14.50 -3.18
N MET A 132 -5.11 -15.64 -3.38
CA MET A 132 -5.74 -16.91 -3.77
C MET A 132 -6.27 -17.71 -2.57
N LEU A 133 -6.09 -17.21 -1.34
CA LEU A 133 -6.42 -17.91 -0.10
C LEU A 133 -7.80 -17.52 0.47
#